data_AF-A0A830FJS5-F1
#
_entry.id   AF-A0A830FJS5-F1
#
_cell.length_a   1.000
_cell.length_b   1.000
_cell.length_c   1.000
_cell.angle_alpha   90.00
_cell.angle_beta   90.00
_cell.angle_gamma   90.00
#
_symmetry.space_group_name_H-M   'P 1'
#
loop_
_entity.id
_entity.type
_entity.pdbx_description
1 polymer ?
#
loop_
_entity_poly.entity_id
_entity_poly.type
_entity_poly.pdbx_seq_one_letter_code
_entity_poly.pdbx_strand_id
1 'polypeptide(L)' 'MGLADTAAWGGVAALAFLVVAVAYRTFAAGGPSLPVLLALAVVVGSAGAVGARVAERRPR' A
#
# COMPACT_ATOMS: atom_id res chain seq x y z
N MET A 1 -4.09 -6.74 17.56
CA MET A 1 -3.04 -6.89 16.54
C MET A 1 -1.67 -6.51 17.10
N GLY A 2 -0.68 -7.39 16.92
CA GLY A 2 0.72 -7.10 17.26
C GLY A 2 1.36 -6.10 16.29
N LEU A 3 2.56 -5.60 16.60
CA LEU A 3 3.30 -4.72 15.68
C LEU A 3 3.62 -5.42 14.35
N ALA A 4 3.99 -6.70 14.42
CA ALA A 4 4.32 -7.52 13.25
C ALA A 4 3.12 -7.65 12.29
N ASP A 5 1.93 -7.95 12.81
CA ASP A 5 0.72 -8.07 12.01
C ASP A 5 0.35 -6.74 11.33
N THR A 6 0.47 -5.62 12.04
CA THR A 6 0.19 -4.29 11.46
C THR A 6 1.15 -3.95 10.33
N ALA A 7 2.43 -4.24 10.53
CA ALA A 7 3.44 -4.07 9.50
C ALA A 7 3.19 -5.00 8.30
N ALA A 8 2.74 -6.24 8.54
CA ALA A 8 2.38 -7.18 7.49
C ALA A 8 1.22 -6.64 6.62
N TRP A 9 0.14 -6.14 7.22
CA TRP A 9 -0.96 -5.55 6.46
C TRP A 9 -0.56 -4.28 5.69
N GLY A 10 0.33 -3.46 6.26
CA GLY A 10 0.93 -2.34 5.52
C GLY A 10 1.76 -2.81 4.32
N GLY A 11 2.58 -3.84 4.50
CA GLY A 11 3.35 -4.46 3.41
C GLY A 11 2.47 -5.03 2.30
N VAL A 12 1.38 -5.73 2.66
CA VAL A 12 0.40 -6.25 1.69
C VAL A 12 -0.24 -5.11 0.90
N ALA A 13 -0.64 -4.02 1.55
CA ALA A 13 -1.22 -2.85 0.88
C ALA A 13 -0.24 -2.19 -0.09
N ALA A 14 1.02 -2.01 0.31
CA ALA A 14 2.07 -1.47 -0.55
C ALA A 14 2.33 -2.35 -1.78
N LEU A 15 2.44 -3.67 -1.59
CA LEU A 15 2.65 -4.63 -2.67
C LEU A 15 1.46 -4.68 -3.64
N ALA A 16 0.24 -4.74 -3.12
CA ALA A 16 -0.96 -4.73 -3.95
C ALA A 16 -1.04 -3.47 -4.83
N PHE A 17 -0.73 -2.31 -4.25
CA PHE A 17 -0.64 -1.06 -5.01
C PHE A 17 0.46 -1.12 -6.08
N LEU A 18 1.67 -1.56 -5.73
CA LEU A 18 2.79 -1.61 -6.68
C LEU A 18 2.49 -2.51 -7.88
N VAL A 19 1.92 -3.69 -7.66
CA VAL A 19 1.57 -4.60 -8.75
C VAL A 19 0.64 -3.92 -9.75
N VAL A 20 -0.42 -3.27 -9.27
CA VAL A 20 -1.38 -2.57 -10.13
C VAL A 20 -0.75 -1.33 -10.78
N ALA A 21 0.02 -0.55 -10.04
CA ALA A 21 0.60 0.69 -10.52
C ALA A 21 1.70 0.47 -11.57
N VAL A 22 2.51 -0.57 -11.40
CA VAL A 22 3.53 -0.97 -12.39
C VAL A 22 2.85 -1.51 -13.64
N ALA A 23 1.81 -2.34 -13.51
CA ALA A 23 1.02 -2.77 -14.65
C ALA A 23 0.41 -1.57 -15.39
N TYR A 24 -0.25 -0.64 -14.68
CA TYR A 24 -0.80 0.58 -15.27
C TYR A 24 0.25 1.40 -16.01
N ARG A 25 1.44 1.58 -15.41
CA ARG A 25 2.57 2.28 -16.06
C ARG A 25 2.97 1.65 -17.39
N THR A 26 2.89 0.32 -17.54
CA THR A 26 3.23 -0.34 -18.82
C THR A 26 2.22 -0.07 -19.93
N PHE A 27 0.96 0.22 -19.59
CA PHE A 27 -0.10 0.51 -20.56
C PHE A 27 -0.31 2.01 -20.80
N ALA A 28 0.08 2.87 -19.84
CA ALA A 28 -0.08 4.32 -19.94
C ALA A 28 1.15 4.98 -20.60
N ALA A 29 0.98 5.53 -21.80
CA ALA A 29 2.01 6.37 -22.43
C ALA A 29 2.28 7.60 -21.56
N GLY A 30 3.53 7.76 -21.08
CA GLY A 30 3.90 8.84 -20.16
C GLY A 30 3.54 8.58 -18.69
N GLY A 31 3.29 7.33 -18.31
CA GLY A 31 2.99 6.96 -16.92
C GLY A 31 4.08 7.39 -15.92
N PRO A 32 3.73 7.52 -14.63
CA PRO A 32 4.63 8.00 -13.58
C PRO A 32 5.94 7.20 -13.51
N SER A 33 7.02 7.88 -13.09
CA SER A 33 8.33 7.25 -12.96
C SER A 33 8.35 6.21 -11.82
N LEU A 34 9.21 5.19 -11.94
CA LEU A 34 9.34 4.14 -10.92
C LEU A 34 9.61 4.69 -9.50
N PRO A 35 10.47 5.72 -9.30
CA PRO A 35 10.66 6.31 -7.98
C PRO A 35 9.38 6.90 -7.38
N VAL A 36 8.52 7.52 -8.21
CA VAL A 36 7.22 8.05 -7.77
C VAL A 36 6.30 6.93 -7.33
N LEU A 37 6.25 5.82 -8.08
CA LEU A 37 5.45 4.65 -7.71
C LEU A 37 5.91 4.03 -6.39
N LEU A 38 7.23 3.96 -6.15
CA LEU A 38 7.78 3.48 -4.88
C LEU A 38 7.44 4.40 -3.72
N ALA A 39 7.53 5.72 -3.90
CA ALA A 39 7.12 6.68 -2.87
C ALA A 39 5.63 6.52 -2.52
N LEU A 40 4.77 6.38 -3.52
CA LEU A 40 3.34 6.13 -3.31
C LEU A 40 3.08 4.79 -2.61
N ALA A 41 3.84 3.74 -2.93
CA ALA A 41 3.73 2.45 -2.26
C ALA A 41 3.99 2.54 -0.75
N VAL A 42 4.98 3.33 -0.34
CA VAL A 42 5.26 3.59 1.08
C VAL A 42 4.07 4.30 1.74
N VAL A 43 3.49 5.30 1.08
CA VAL A 43 2.30 6.02 1.60
C VAL A 43 1.11 5.07 1.73
N VAL A 44 0.84 4.26 0.71
CA VAL A 44 -0.26 3.27 0.74
C VAL A 44 -0.02 2.22 1.82
N GLY A 45 1.22 1.75 1.98
CA GLY A 45 1.56 0.81 3.04
C GLY A 45 1.35 1.39 4.44
N SER A 46 1.73 2.65 4.63
CA SER A 46 1.47 3.40 5.86
C SER A 46 -0.03 3.50 6.15
N ALA A 47 -0.82 3.86 5.14
CA ALA A 47 -2.27 3.96 5.24
C ALA A 47 -2.93 2.60 5.52
N GLY A 48 -2.44 1.51 4.89
CA GLY A 48 -2.92 0.15 5.13
C GLY A 48 -2.65 -0.33 6.56
N ALA A 49 -1.46 -0.04 7.09
CA ALA A 49 -1.11 -0.33 8.48
C ALA A 49 -2.04 0.41 9.47
N VAL A 50 -2.31 1.70 9.23
CA VAL A 50 -3.25 2.49 10.05
C VAL A 50 -4.68 1.96 9.91
N GLY A 51 -5.11 1.65 8.69
CA GLY A 51 -6.43 1.10 8.42
C GLY A 51 -6.68 -0.22 9.15
N ALA A 52 -5.69 -1.12 9.18
CA ALA A 52 -5.77 -2.37 9.93
C ALA A 52 -5.97 -2.13 11.44
N ARG A 53 -5.25 -1.14 12.01
CA ARG A 53 -5.41 -0.74 13.42
C ARG A 53 -6.77 -0.16 13.73
N VAL A 54 -7.33 0.64 12.81
CA VAL A 54 -8.65 1.25 12.98
C VAL A 54 -9.76 0.21 12.84
N ALA A 55 -9.66 -0.68 11.86
CA ALA A 55 -10.64 -1.75 11.63
C ALA A 55 -10.78 -2.66 12.86
N GLU A 56 -9.66 -2.94 13.53
CA GLU A 56 -9.65 -3.77 14.75
C GLU A 56 -10.27 -3.07 15.97
N ARG A 57 -10.27 -1.73 15.99
CA ARG A 57 -10.85 -0.92 17.07
C ARG A 57 -12.35 -0.62 16.87
N ARG A 58 -12.93 -0.95 15.71
CA ARG A 58 -14.37 -0.75 15.51
C ARG A 58 -15.16 -1.78 16.32
N PRO A 59 -16.08 -1.36 17.22
CA PRO A 59 -17.04 -2.28 17.81
C PRO A 59 -17.94 -2.83 16.69
N ARG A 60 -18.21 -4.13 16.74
CA ARG A 60 -19.10 -4.83 15.81
C ARG A 60 -20.55 -4.42 16.00
#